data_AF-A0A651DTH6-F1
#
_entry.id   AF-A0A651DTH6-F1
#
_cell.length_a   1.000
_cell.length_b   1.000
_cell.length_c   1.000
_cell.angle_alpha   90.00
_cell.angle_beta   90.00
_cell.angle_gamma   90.00
#
_symmetry.space_group_name_H-M   'P 1'
#
loop_
_entity.id
_entity.type
_entity.pdbx_description
1 polymer ?
#
loop_
_entity_poly.entity_id
_entity_poly.type
_entity_poly.pdbx_seq_one_letter_code
_entity_poly.pdbx_strand_id
1 'polypeptide(L)'
;MQSQDSVTQMTVYYLDGSSESFNIFDAIAGLDAEEQNPAIDLEQLLQQPLWVFHLPDQTVMIRSETVLKVEVKPPLFHIQGAGVINNSDRVTALTRMR
;
A
#
# COMPACT_ATOMS: atom_id res chain seq x y z
N MET A 1 -11.02 -0.71 -26.18
CA MET A 1 -11.39 -0.42 -24.78
C MET A 1 -10.07 -0.17 -24.07
N GLN A 2 -9.75 1.09 -23.76
CA GLN A 2 -8.46 1.45 -23.16
C GLN A 2 -8.41 0.81 -21.77
N SER A 3 -7.39 -0.03 -21.55
CA SER A 3 -6.99 -0.54 -20.25
C SER A 3 -6.89 0.64 -19.29
N GLN A 4 -7.77 0.66 -18.32
CA GLN A 4 -7.77 1.63 -17.25
C GLN A 4 -6.46 1.43 -16.48
N ASP A 5 -5.53 2.38 -16.56
CA ASP A 5 -4.28 2.35 -15.80
C ASP A 5 -4.64 2.16 -14.31
N SER A 6 -4.43 0.94 -13.79
CA SER A 6 -4.77 0.60 -12.41
C SER A 6 -3.72 1.18 -11.48
N VAL A 7 -3.89 2.45 -11.13
CA VAL A 7 -3.02 3.12 -10.16
C VAL A 7 -3.29 2.55 -8.77
N THR A 8 -2.25 2.05 -8.13
CA THR A 8 -2.30 1.62 -6.73
C THR A 8 -1.87 2.77 -5.84
N GLN A 9 -2.71 3.15 -4.88
CA GLN A 9 -2.35 4.14 -3.87
C GLN A 9 -1.92 3.44 -2.58
N MET A 10 -0.72 3.76 -2.12
CA MET A 10 -0.20 3.35 -0.82
C MET A 10 -0.15 4.56 0.12
N THR A 11 -0.78 4.48 1.28
CA THR A 11 -0.67 5.49 2.34
C THR A 11 0.12 4.95 3.51
N VAL A 12 1.20 5.64 3.86
CA VAL A 12 2.10 5.33 4.96
C VAL A 12 1.73 6.23 6.14
N TYR A 13 1.50 5.64 7.31
CA TYR A 13 1.23 6.37 8.55
C TYR A 13 2.42 6.22 9.49
N TYR A 14 2.96 7.33 9.99
CA TYR A 14 4.19 7.36 10.77
C TYR A 14 3.95 7.40 12.28
N LEU A 15 4.99 7.09 13.06
CA LEU A 15 4.96 7.13 14.53
C LEU A 15 4.63 8.51 15.12
N ASP A 16 4.94 9.59 14.40
CA ASP A 16 4.66 10.96 14.83
C ASP A 16 3.21 11.41 14.55
N GLY A 17 2.40 10.53 13.95
CA GLY A 17 1.01 10.78 13.59
C GLY A 17 0.82 11.43 12.22
N SER A 18 1.90 11.74 11.49
CA SER A 18 1.83 12.19 10.10
C SER A 18 1.56 11.03 9.13
N SER A 19 1.19 11.37 7.89
CA SER A 19 0.97 10.37 6.84
C SER A 19 1.31 10.92 5.45
N GLU A 20 1.79 10.05 4.57
CA GLU A 20 2.06 10.35 3.17
C GLU A 20 1.38 9.32 2.26
N SER A 21 0.94 9.76 1.07
CA SER A 21 0.30 8.90 0.08
C SER A 21 1.10 8.89 -1.23
N PHE A 22 1.37 7.71 -1.75
CA PHE A 22 2.13 7.46 -2.97
C PHE A 22 1.25 6.75 -3.99
N ASN A 23 1.28 7.21 -5.24
CA ASN A 23 0.70 6.51 -6.36
C ASN A 23 1.78 5.62 -6.99
N ILE A 24 1.51 4.32 -7.05
CA ILE A 24 2.34 3.27 -7.58
C ILE A 24 1.71 2.83 -8.90
N PHE A 25 2.46 2.99 -9.98
CA PHE A 25 2.01 2.70 -11.35
C PHE A 25 2.40 1.29 -11.80
N ASP A 26 3.26 0.62 -11.06
CA ASP A 26 3.60 -0.79 -11.26
C ASP A 26 2.59 -1.71 -10.56
N ALA A 27 2.37 -2.89 -11.11
CA ALA A 27 1.47 -3.87 -10.53
C ALA A 27 1.96 -4.32 -9.14
N ILE A 28 1.06 -4.38 -8.15
CA ILE A 28 1.34 -5.00 -6.85
C ILE A 28 0.81 -6.43 -6.84
N ALA A 29 1.64 -7.37 -6.38
CA ALA A 29 1.25 -8.77 -6.24
C ALA A 29 -0.01 -8.88 -5.36
N GLY A 30 -1.08 -9.42 -5.95
CA GLY A 30 -2.36 -9.65 -5.28
C GLY A 30 -3.50 -8.69 -5.61
N LEU A 31 -3.27 -7.68 -6.46
CA LEU A 31 -4.35 -6.91 -7.11
C LEU A 31 -4.89 -7.61 -8.36
N ASP A 32 -4.05 -7.81 -9.36
CA ASP A 32 -4.40 -8.45 -10.63
C ASP A 32 -3.18 -9.28 -11.09
N ALA A 33 -3.12 -10.56 -10.73
CA ALA A 33 -1.99 -11.43 -11.09
C ALA A 33 -2.13 -12.01 -12.51
N GLU A 34 -2.68 -11.25 -13.46
CA GLU A 34 -2.64 -11.55 -14.88
C GLU A 34 -1.66 -10.59 -15.58
N GLU A 35 -0.50 -11.13 -15.95
CA GLU A 35 0.43 -10.66 -17.00
C GLU A 35 1.69 -9.80 -16.66
N GLN A 36 2.83 -10.41 -16.99
CA GLN A 36 4.06 -9.93 -17.65
C GLN A 36 4.92 -8.79 -17.07
N ASN A 37 4.45 -8.00 -16.10
CA ASN A 37 5.32 -7.05 -15.39
C ASN A 37 5.88 -7.65 -14.09
N PRO A 38 7.10 -7.26 -13.66
CA PRO A 38 7.61 -7.62 -12.35
C PRO A 38 6.71 -6.97 -11.29
N ALA A 39 5.76 -7.75 -10.77
CA ALA A 39 4.88 -7.27 -9.72
C ALA A 39 5.69 -6.98 -8.46
N ILE A 40 5.40 -5.86 -7.81
CA ILE A 40 5.97 -5.53 -6.50
C ILE A 40 5.38 -6.52 -5.50
N ASP A 41 6.23 -7.36 -4.91
CA ASP A 41 5.86 -8.18 -3.77
C ASP A 41 5.77 -7.27 -2.53
N LEU A 42 4.54 -6.91 -2.16
CA LEU A 42 4.29 -6.04 -1.04
C LEU A 42 4.76 -6.66 0.28
N GLU A 43 4.62 -7.97 0.47
CA GLU A 43 5.08 -8.62 1.70
C GLU A 43 6.60 -8.51 1.83
N GLN A 44 7.34 -8.74 0.75
CA GLN A 44 8.79 -8.56 0.72
C GLN A 44 9.19 -7.10 0.95
N LEU A 45 8.48 -6.13 0.34
CA LEU A 45 8.71 -4.71 0.57
C LEU A 45 8.54 -4.35 2.05
N LEU A 46 7.43 -4.78 2.66
CA LEU A 46 7.12 -4.50 4.07
C LEU A 46 8.15 -5.10 5.04
N GLN A 47 8.86 -6.15 4.64
CA GLN A 47 9.96 -6.74 5.42
C GLN A 47 11.29 -6.00 5.27
N GLN A 48 11.44 -5.11 4.28
CA GLN A 48 12.68 -4.34 4.11
C GLN A 48 12.82 -3.26 5.19
N PRO A 49 14.05 -3.00 5.68
CA PRO A 49 14.31 -1.91 6.63
C PRO A 49 14.19 -0.51 6.01
N LEU A 50 14.26 -0.42 4.69
CA LEU A 50 14.31 0.83 3.93
C LEU A 50 13.46 0.68 2.66
N TRP A 51 12.47 1.56 2.51
CA TRP A 51 11.64 1.65 1.32
C TRP A 51 12.09 2.82 0.46
N VAL A 52 12.15 2.61 -0.85
CA VAL A 52 12.61 3.60 -1.80
C VAL A 52 11.52 3.81 -2.83
N PHE A 53 11.02 5.04 -2.92
CA PHE A 53 10.01 5.46 -3.88
C PHE A 53 10.66 6.39 -4.89
N HIS A 54 10.65 6.00 -6.16
CA HIS A 54 11.09 6.85 -7.26
C HIS A 54 9.87 7.61 -7.80
N LEU A 55 9.77 8.89 -7.43
CA LEU A 55 8.76 9.80 -7.94
C LEU A 55 9.29 10.50 -9.19
N PRO A 56 8.43 11.15 -10.00
CA PRO A 56 8.86 11.81 -11.23
C PRO A 56 9.93 12.88 -11.04
N ASP A 57 9.93 13.56 -9.90
CA ASP A 57 10.78 14.71 -9.58
C ASP A 57 11.78 14.47 -8.45
N GLN A 58 11.58 13.43 -7.63
CA GLN A 58 12.43 13.14 -6.48
C GLN A 58 12.45 11.66 -6.10
N THR A 59 13.46 11.26 -5.31
CA THR A 59 13.47 9.97 -4.62
C THR A 59 13.13 10.19 -3.16
N VAL A 60 12.15 9.43 -2.66
CA VAL A 60 11.77 9.42 -1.25
C VAL A 60 12.24 8.11 -0.63
N MET A 61 12.87 8.19 0.54
CA MET A 61 13.39 7.04 1.26
C MET A 61 12.81 7.01 2.68
N ILE A 62 12.17 5.90 3.04
CA ILE A 62 11.45 5.74 4.30
C ILE A 62 12.06 4.57 5.07
N ARG A 63 12.45 4.80 6.34
CA ARG A 63 12.82 3.69 7.24
C ARG A 63 11.57 3.04 7.78
N SER A 64 11.42 1.73 7.61
CA SER A 64 10.22 1.00 8.04
C SER A 64 10.01 1.02 9.55
N GLU A 65 11.07 1.22 10.35
CA GLU A 65 10.98 1.42 11.81
C GLU A 65 10.14 2.65 12.22
N THR A 66 9.97 3.61 11.31
CA THR A 66 9.18 4.83 11.55
C THR A 66 7.72 4.69 11.12
N VAL A 67 7.37 3.57 10.47
CA VAL A 67 6.06 3.31 9.90
C VAL A 67 5.21 2.52 10.90
N LEU A 68 4.03 3.06 11.22
CA LEU A 68 3.06 2.45 12.12
C LEU A 68 2.08 1.53 11.38
N LYS A 69 1.66 1.94 10.18
CA LYS A 69 0.63 1.25 9.38
C LYS A 69 0.76 1.63 7.91
N VAL A 70 0.41 0.71 7.03
CA VAL A 70 0.21 0.97 5.60
C VAL A 70 -1.23 0.68 5.20
N GLU A 71 -1.80 1.52 4.36
CA GLU A 71 -3.09 1.27 3.69
C GLU A 71 -2.88 1.25 2.18
N VAL A 72 -3.46 0.26 1.50
CA VAL A 72 -3.36 0.11 0.04
C VAL A 72 -4.75 0.15 -0.57
N LYS A 73 -4.87 0.86 -1.70
CA LYS A 73 -6.08 0.93 -2.54
C LYS A 73 -5.68 0.69 -3.99
N PRO A 74 -6.36 -0.17 -4.77
CA PRO A 74 -7.49 -1.00 -4.38
C PRO A 74 -7.13 -2.07 -3.33
N PRO A 75 -8.13 -2.74 -2.70
CA PRO A 75 -7.87 -3.78 -1.72
C PRO A 75 -7.13 -4.97 -2.36
N LEU A 76 -6.20 -5.54 -1.61
CA LEU A 76 -5.43 -6.73 -2.01
C LEU A 76 -6.24 -7.99 -1.68
N PHE A 77 -6.47 -8.83 -2.69
CA PHE A 77 -7.35 -10.00 -2.53
C PHE A 77 -6.62 -11.32 -2.31
N HIS A 78 -5.30 -11.35 -2.53
CA HIS A 78 -4.52 -12.59 -2.56
C HIS A 78 -3.46 -12.71 -1.46
N ILE A 79 -3.40 -11.79 -0.50
CA ILE A 79 -2.52 -11.93 0.66
C ILE A 79 -3.04 -13.11 1.50
N GLN A 80 -2.17 -14.07 1.80
CA GLN A 80 -2.49 -15.27 2.58
C GLN A 80 -1.41 -15.51 3.63
N GLY A 81 -1.80 -15.97 4.82
CA GLY A 81 -0.84 -16.31 5.87
C GLY A 81 -1.36 -16.06 7.28
N ALA A 82 -0.50 -16.31 8.26
CA ALA A 82 -0.78 -16.03 9.65
C ALA A 82 -0.94 -14.51 9.86
N GLY A 83 -2.01 -14.10 10.56
CA GLY A 83 -2.31 -12.69 10.81
C GLY A 83 -3.20 -12.02 9.74
N VAL A 84 -3.56 -12.73 8.67
CA VAL A 84 -4.51 -12.24 7.66
C VAL A 84 -5.94 -12.54 8.09
N ILE A 85 -6.80 -11.52 8.09
CA ILE A 85 -8.24 -11.64 8.35
C ILE A 85 -9.01 -11.15 7.12
N ASN A 86 -9.58 -12.10 6.39
CA ASN A 86 -10.38 -11.81 5.20
C ASN A 86 -11.82 -11.42 5.58
N ASN A 87 -12.51 -10.73 4.67
CA ASN A 87 -13.93 -10.35 4.81
C ASN A 87 -14.24 -9.58 6.10
N SER A 88 -13.48 -8.51 6.37
CA SER A 88 -13.69 -7.64 7.54
C SER A 88 -14.04 -6.22 7.12
N ASP A 89 -14.85 -5.55 7.95
CA ASP A 89 -15.23 -4.15 7.76
C ASP A 89 -14.52 -3.24 8.77
N ARG A 90 -14.03 -2.10 8.30
CA ARG A 90 -13.54 -1.03 9.19
C ARG A 90 -14.73 -0.27 9.75
N VAL A 91 -15.08 -0.52 11.00
CA VAL A 91 -16.07 0.26 11.73
C VAL A 91 -15.39 1.47 12.38
N THR A 92 -15.81 2.68 12.02
CA THR A 92 -15.41 3.90 12.73
C THR A 92 -16.55 4.35 13.63
N ALA A 93 -16.22 4.81 14.84
CA ALA A 93 -17.21 5.45 15.69
C ALA A 93 -17.71 6.72 14.98
N LEU A 94 -19.03 6.92 14.93
CA LEU A 94 -19.64 8.11 14.34
C LEU A 94 -19.31 9.32 15.23
N THR A 95 -18.19 9.99 14.97
CA THR A 95 -17.83 11.22 15.67
C THR A 95 -18.72 12.33 15.12
N ARG A 96 -19.79 12.67 15.85
CA ARG A 96 -20.62 13.84 15.56
C ARG A 96 -19.77 15.08 15.80
N MET A 97 -19.19 15.63 14.74
CA MET A 97 -18.52 16.94 14.80
C MET A 97 -19.55 17.97 15.26
N ARG A 98 -19.23 18.71 16.32
CA ARG A 98 -20.02 19.84 16.82
C ARG A 98 -19.62 21.12 16.10
#